data_AF-A0A345CXI8-F1
#
_entry.id   AF-A0A345CXI8-F1
#
_cell.length_a   1.000
_cell.length_b   1.000
_cell.length_c   1.000
_cell.angle_alpha   90.00
_cell.angle_beta   90.00
_cell.angle_gamma   90.00
#
_symmetry.space_group_name_H-M   'P 1'
#
loop_
_entity.id
_entity.type
_entity.pdbx_description
1 polymer ?
#
loop_
_entity_poly.entity_id
_entity_poly.type
_entity_poly.pdbx_seq_one_letter_code
_entity_poly.pdbx_strand_id
1 'polypeptide(L)'
;MATQLIFKSHTLEAIEHEGQPWFTAATLAIALEYARRDSVTRIYDRNQDEFTPCMTTTVRLTVVRKTGSVLMDNRIFSLRGAHLIAMFASTPVAKEFRKWVLDLIDKEITQELPAPIVTEEKLPSGVYRCNSRKNPYSAQVNIDGKNIYVGVYPTIEDAVFARHEYLRRHHVNKVIEGNPDIVALAGVNARLLITIEHGQVTYSKIMHPDAITATPDNLPNVLKEYGWGKISIQQHQKIIEACVSVITRRCENLQITSK
;
A
#
# COMPACT_ATOMS: atom_id res chain seq x y z
N MET A 1 18.91 -2.82 -30.42
CA MET A 1 20.31 -3.31 -30.32
C MET A 1 20.28 -4.63 -29.55
N ALA A 2 21.06 -5.65 -29.92
CA ALA A 2 21.02 -6.91 -29.16
C ALA A 2 21.80 -6.77 -27.84
N THR A 3 21.12 -6.86 -26.71
CA THR A 3 21.74 -6.89 -25.38
C THR A 3 22.23 -8.32 -25.10
N GLN A 4 23.50 -8.48 -24.80
CA GLN A 4 24.09 -9.79 -24.51
C GLN A 4 24.29 -9.94 -23.00
N LEU A 5 23.68 -10.96 -22.42
CA LEU A 5 23.77 -11.26 -20.99
C LEU A 5 24.50 -12.58 -20.79
N ILE A 6 25.40 -12.63 -19.82
CA ILE A 6 26.24 -13.81 -19.56
C ILE A 6 25.78 -14.47 -18.27
N PHE A 7 25.37 -15.74 -18.37
CA PHE A 7 25.08 -16.58 -17.21
C PHE A 7 26.02 -17.78 -17.18
N LYS A 8 26.88 -17.85 -16.15
CA LYS A 8 27.93 -18.86 -15.88
C LYS A 8 28.98 -19.06 -16.98
N SER A 9 28.57 -19.34 -18.20
CA SER A 9 29.38 -19.46 -19.43
C SER A 9 28.53 -19.40 -20.72
N HIS A 10 27.21 -19.22 -20.59
CA HIS A 10 26.31 -19.07 -21.73
C HIS A 10 26.06 -17.60 -22.03
N THR A 11 26.33 -17.21 -23.26
CA THR A 11 25.91 -15.93 -23.81
C THR A 11 24.45 -16.03 -24.24
N LEU A 12 23.57 -15.38 -23.49
CA LEU A 12 22.15 -15.29 -23.78
C LEU A 12 21.92 -14.08 -24.67
N GLU A 13 21.44 -14.34 -25.89
CA GLU A 13 20.97 -13.31 -26.79
C GLU A 13 19.63 -12.79 -26.28
N ALA A 14 19.62 -11.55 -25.79
CA ALA A 14 18.38 -10.85 -25.46
C ALA A 14 17.88 -10.04 -26.65
N ILE A 15 16.58 -10.08 -26.83
CA ILE A 15 15.83 -9.29 -27.80
C ILE A 15 15.29 -8.08 -27.06
N GLU A 16 15.60 -6.89 -27.55
CA GLU A 16 15.04 -5.65 -27.02
C GLU A 16 13.57 -5.53 -27.41
N HIS A 17 12.67 -5.51 -26.43
CA HIS A 17 11.24 -5.31 -26.63
C HIS A 17 10.71 -4.36 -25.55
N GLU A 18 10.03 -3.30 -25.98
CA GLU A 18 9.51 -2.24 -25.10
C GLU A 18 10.58 -1.61 -24.18
N GLY A 19 11.83 -1.51 -24.67
CA GLY A 19 12.95 -0.95 -23.91
C GLY A 19 13.53 -1.88 -22.84
N GLN A 20 13.05 -3.12 -22.74
CA GLN A 20 13.53 -4.14 -21.80
C GLN A 20 14.17 -5.31 -22.53
N PRO A 21 15.08 -6.08 -21.88
CA PRO A 21 15.64 -7.29 -22.45
C PRO A 21 14.69 -8.49 -22.28
N TRP A 22 14.38 -9.17 -23.39
CA TRP A 22 13.54 -10.36 -23.45
C TRP A 22 14.30 -11.56 -24.01
N PHE A 23 13.90 -12.78 -23.65
CA PHE A 23 14.54 -14.01 -24.09
C PHE A 23 13.58 -14.94 -24.83
N THR A 24 14.10 -15.67 -25.82
CA THR A 24 13.33 -16.73 -26.46
C THR A 24 13.30 -17.99 -25.58
N ALA A 25 12.26 -18.82 -25.75
CA ALA A 25 12.17 -20.12 -25.09
C ALA A 25 13.42 -21.00 -25.32
N ALA A 26 13.98 -20.96 -26.53
CA ALA A 26 15.16 -21.72 -26.91
C ALA A 26 16.42 -21.23 -26.17
N THR A 27 16.61 -19.92 -26.05
CA THR A 27 17.72 -19.31 -25.30
C THR A 27 17.64 -19.69 -23.82
N LEU A 28 16.45 -19.63 -23.23
CA LEU A 28 16.23 -20.04 -21.84
C LEU A 28 16.46 -21.54 -21.62
N ALA A 29 16.07 -22.38 -22.58
CA ALA A 29 16.30 -23.82 -22.49
C ALA A 29 17.79 -24.16 -22.45
N ILE A 30 18.61 -23.45 -23.22
CA ILE A 30 20.07 -23.58 -23.20
C ILE A 30 20.63 -23.07 -21.86
N ALA A 31 20.17 -21.91 -21.38
CA ALA A 31 20.60 -21.33 -20.10
C ALA A 31 20.36 -22.25 -18.90
N LEU A 32 19.24 -22.98 -18.92
CA LEU A 32 18.83 -23.92 -17.88
C LEU A 32 19.38 -25.34 -18.11
N GLU A 33 20.21 -25.54 -19.14
CA GLU A 33 20.83 -26.83 -19.51
C GLU A 33 19.83 -27.95 -19.80
N TYR A 34 18.68 -27.60 -20.39
CA TYR A 34 17.73 -28.60 -20.86
C TYR A 34 18.23 -29.29 -22.13
N ALA A 35 18.14 -30.63 -22.17
CA ALA A 35 18.49 -31.42 -23.34
C ALA A 35 17.65 -31.08 -24.59
N ARG A 36 16.42 -30.58 -24.40
CA ARG A 36 15.49 -30.19 -25.48
C ARG A 36 15.19 -28.70 -25.42
N ARG A 37 15.23 -28.03 -26.58
CA ARG A 37 14.91 -26.60 -26.70
C ARG A 37 13.43 -26.29 -26.43
N ASP A 38 12.54 -27.24 -26.71
CA ASP A 38 11.09 -27.07 -26.48
C ASP A 38 10.67 -27.29 -25.01
N SER A 39 11.62 -27.61 -24.12
CA SER A 39 11.29 -27.89 -22.71
C SER A 39 10.65 -26.68 -22.03
N VAL A 40 11.12 -25.48 -22.33
CA VAL A 40 10.58 -24.24 -21.77
C VAL A 40 9.16 -23.98 -22.27
N THR A 41 8.90 -24.20 -23.57
CA THR A 41 7.55 -24.09 -24.13
C THR A 41 6.59 -25.06 -23.44
N ARG A 42 6.99 -26.31 -23.21
CA ARG A 42 6.16 -27.28 -22.45
C ARG A 42 5.94 -26.91 -20.99
N ILE A 43 6.85 -26.17 -20.36
CA ILE A 43 6.65 -25.65 -19.00
C ILE A 43 5.61 -24.53 -19.05
N TYR A 44 5.74 -23.61 -20.00
CA TYR A 44 4.78 -22.54 -20.21
C TYR A 44 3.37 -23.08 -20.50
N ASP A 45 3.23 -24.02 -21.43
CA ASP A 45 1.92 -24.56 -21.84
C ASP A 45 1.16 -25.23 -20.67
N ARG A 46 1.87 -25.74 -19.66
CA ARG A 46 1.27 -26.37 -18.48
C ARG A 46 0.81 -25.37 -17.42
N ASN A 47 1.44 -24.19 -17.37
CA ASN A 47 1.26 -23.21 -16.31
C ASN A 47 0.87 -21.85 -16.89
N GLN A 48 0.16 -21.84 -18.04
CA GLN A 48 -0.13 -20.64 -18.80
C GLN A 48 -0.95 -19.62 -17.99
N ASP A 49 -1.76 -20.09 -17.05
CA ASP A 49 -2.58 -19.31 -16.13
C ASP A 49 -1.77 -18.44 -15.16
N GLU A 50 -0.52 -18.82 -14.84
CA GLU A 50 0.36 -18.03 -13.97
C GLU A 50 1.08 -16.87 -14.71
N PHE A 51 1.03 -16.84 -16.05
CA PHE A 51 1.72 -15.82 -16.83
C PHE A 51 0.81 -14.66 -17.21
N THR A 52 1.26 -13.44 -16.93
CA THR A 52 0.60 -12.21 -17.39
C THR A 52 1.14 -11.76 -18.76
N PRO A 53 0.40 -10.93 -19.50
CA PRO A 53 0.86 -10.39 -20.78
C PRO A 53 2.18 -9.62 -20.72
N CYS A 54 2.51 -9.01 -19.57
CA CYS A 54 3.81 -8.34 -19.36
C CYS A 54 4.97 -9.31 -19.10
N MET A 55 4.70 -10.60 -18.88
CA MET A 55 5.74 -11.62 -18.71
C MET A 55 6.06 -12.38 -19.99
N THR A 56 5.12 -12.43 -20.93
CA THR A 56 5.30 -13.20 -22.17
C THR A 56 4.48 -12.61 -23.32
N THR A 57 5.10 -12.56 -24.50
CA THR A 57 4.44 -12.13 -25.72
C THR A 57 4.94 -12.97 -26.91
N THR A 58 4.20 -12.93 -28.02
CA THR A 58 4.58 -13.65 -29.25
C THR A 58 5.03 -12.63 -30.28
N VAL A 59 6.25 -12.81 -30.80
CA VAL A 59 6.85 -11.92 -31.80
C VAL A 59 7.23 -12.72 -33.04
N ARG A 60 7.02 -12.13 -34.20
CA ARG A 60 7.49 -12.67 -35.49
C ARG A 60 9.00 -12.51 -35.59
N LEU A 61 9.74 -13.60 -35.39
CA LEU A 61 11.20 -13.64 -35.51
C LEU A 61 11.62 -14.38 -36.77
N THR A 62 12.63 -13.86 -37.45
CA THR A 62 13.27 -14.54 -38.58
C THR A 62 14.23 -15.59 -38.05
N VAL A 63 13.91 -16.87 -38.21
CA VAL A 63 14.77 -17.98 -37.81
C VAL A 63 15.51 -18.51 -39.02
N VAL A 64 16.84 -18.55 -38.96
CA VAL A 64 17.68 -19.15 -39.99
C VAL A 64 17.70 -20.67 -39.78
N ARG A 65 17.13 -21.43 -40.72
CA ARG A 65 17.20 -22.89 -40.76
C ARG A 65 18.13 -23.34 -41.88
N LYS A 66 18.53 -24.62 -41.86
CA LYS A 66 19.34 -25.24 -42.93
C LYS A 66 18.70 -25.12 -44.33
N THR A 67 17.40 -24.88 -44.40
CA THR A 67 16.60 -24.76 -45.64
C THR A 67 16.25 -23.32 -46.03
N GLY A 68 16.73 -22.30 -45.31
CA GLY A 68 16.47 -20.87 -45.58
C GLY A 68 16.03 -20.08 -44.34
N SER A 69 15.83 -18.77 -44.51
CA SER A 69 15.26 -17.89 -43.48
C SER A 69 13.73 -17.94 -43.52
N VAL A 70 13.10 -18.29 -42.40
CA VAL A 70 11.64 -18.34 -42.28
C VAL A 70 11.20 -17.46 -41.12
N LEU A 71 10.19 -16.62 -41.35
CA LEU A 71 9.50 -15.86 -40.32
C LEU A 71 8.60 -16.79 -39.52
N MET A 72 8.84 -16.91 -38.23
CA MET A 72 8.08 -17.75 -37.32
C MET A 72 7.63 -16.96 -36.09
N ASP A 73 6.44 -17.27 -35.62
CA ASP A 73 5.92 -16.76 -34.36
C ASP A 73 6.65 -17.46 -33.22
N ASN A 74 7.50 -16.72 -32.52
CA ASN A 74 8.25 -17.21 -31.38
C ASN A 74 7.80 -16.48 -30.13
N ARG A 75 7.52 -17.25 -29.08
CA ARG A 75 7.22 -16.71 -27.76
C ARG A 75 8.50 -16.24 -27.09
N ILE A 76 8.46 -15.01 -26.61
CA ILE A 76 9.51 -14.37 -25.83
C ILE A 76 9.02 -14.16 -24.39
N PHE A 77 9.98 -14.09 -23.47
CA PHE A 77 9.76 -13.93 -22.04
C PHE A 77 10.58 -12.76 -21.52
N SER A 78 9.97 -11.89 -20.73
CA SER A 78 10.71 -10.86 -19.99
C SER A 78 11.52 -11.51 -18.87
N LEU A 79 12.39 -10.74 -18.20
CA LEU A 79 13.16 -11.22 -17.04
C LEU A 79 12.28 -11.84 -15.96
N ARG A 80 11.14 -11.21 -15.67
CA ARG A 80 10.16 -11.74 -14.71
C ARG A 80 9.54 -13.05 -15.18
N GLY A 81 9.21 -13.16 -16.47
CA GLY A 81 8.74 -14.41 -17.07
C GLY A 81 9.79 -15.52 -17.04
N ALA A 82 11.06 -15.18 -17.30
CA ALA A 82 12.18 -16.12 -17.23
C ALA A 82 12.42 -16.61 -15.79
N HIS A 83 12.29 -15.72 -14.80
CA HIS A 83 12.35 -16.09 -13.38
C HIS A 83 11.24 -17.08 -13.01
N LEU A 84 10.00 -16.85 -13.49
CA LEU A 84 8.87 -17.75 -13.25
C LEU A 84 9.07 -19.12 -13.89
N ILE A 85 9.54 -19.18 -15.15
CA ILE A 85 9.91 -20.44 -15.80
C ILE A 85 10.94 -21.20 -14.96
N ALA A 86 11.95 -20.49 -14.46
CA ALA A 86 12.98 -21.09 -13.64
C ALA A 86 12.46 -21.58 -12.28
N MET A 87 11.35 -21.06 -11.75
CA MET A 87 10.70 -21.59 -10.53
C MET A 87 10.12 -22.99 -10.74
N PHE A 88 9.57 -23.27 -11.93
CA PHE A 88 9.05 -24.59 -12.28
C PHE A 88 10.15 -25.63 -12.59
N ALA A 89 11.39 -25.17 -12.74
CA ALA A 89 12.55 -26.02 -12.92
C ALA A 89 13.19 -26.38 -11.57
N SER A 90 13.15 -27.66 -11.21
CA SER A 90 13.75 -28.18 -9.95
C SER A 90 15.25 -28.51 -10.06
N THR A 91 15.94 -28.06 -11.11
CA THR A 91 17.37 -28.36 -11.32
C THR A 91 18.28 -27.45 -10.46
N PRO A 92 19.48 -27.90 -10.08
CA PRO A 92 20.44 -27.05 -9.35
C PRO A 92 20.82 -25.80 -10.17
N VAL A 93 20.96 -25.96 -11.49
CA VAL A 93 21.22 -24.85 -12.42
C VAL A 93 20.10 -23.81 -12.39
N ALA A 94 18.84 -24.25 -12.34
CA ALA A 94 17.70 -23.34 -12.21
C ALA A 94 17.71 -22.57 -10.88
N LYS A 95 18.17 -23.16 -9.77
CA LYS A 95 18.30 -22.43 -8.49
C LYS A 95 19.26 -21.25 -8.60
N GLU A 96 20.38 -21.46 -9.28
CA GLU A 96 21.37 -20.41 -9.52
C GLU A 96 20.87 -19.38 -10.54
N PHE A 97 20.16 -19.84 -11.57
CA PHE A 97 19.53 -18.95 -12.55
C PHE A 97 18.52 -18.01 -11.89
N ARG A 98 17.71 -18.49 -10.94
CA ARG A 98 16.76 -17.64 -10.20
C ARG A 98 17.45 -16.52 -9.44
N LYS A 99 18.56 -16.81 -8.75
CA LYS A 99 19.35 -15.79 -8.04
C LYS A 99 19.91 -14.76 -9.03
N TRP A 100 20.48 -15.24 -10.12
CA TRP A 100 21.05 -14.37 -11.15
C TRP A 100 20.01 -13.45 -11.80
N VAL A 101 18.80 -13.93 -12.09
CA VAL A 101 17.73 -13.08 -12.63
C VAL A 101 17.28 -12.03 -11.62
N LEU A 102 17.18 -12.38 -10.33
CA LEU A 102 16.86 -11.40 -9.27
C LEU A 102 17.95 -10.32 -9.18
N ASP A 103 19.23 -10.70 -9.20
CA ASP A 103 20.34 -9.74 -9.20
C ASP A 103 20.30 -8.79 -10.41
N LEU A 104 19.75 -9.24 -11.54
CA LEU A 104 19.60 -8.44 -12.75
C LEU A 104 18.39 -7.49 -12.64
N ILE A 105 17.26 -7.98 -12.14
CA ILE A 105 16.07 -7.16 -11.85
C ILE A 105 16.42 -6.06 -10.84
N ASP A 106 17.15 -6.39 -9.78
CA ASP A 106 17.58 -5.41 -8.77
C ASP A 106 18.50 -4.34 -9.35
N LYS A 107 19.36 -4.70 -10.32
CA LYS A 107 20.19 -3.74 -11.06
C LYS A 107 19.37 -2.82 -11.96
N GLU A 108 18.37 -3.35 -12.67
CA GLU A 108 17.47 -2.54 -13.49
C GLU A 108 16.69 -1.56 -12.61
N ILE A 109 16.14 -2.02 -11.48
CA ILE A 109 15.46 -1.16 -10.51
C ILE A 109 16.42 -0.09 -9.96
N THR A 110 17.65 -0.45 -9.64
CA THR A 110 18.65 0.50 -9.12
C THR A 110 19.08 1.53 -10.17
N GLN A 111 19.03 1.20 -11.47
CA GLN A 111 19.32 2.13 -12.56
C GLN A 111 18.13 3.02 -12.93
N GLU A 112 16.89 2.52 -12.82
CA GLU A 112 15.67 3.31 -13.02
C GLU A 112 15.36 4.22 -11.82
N LEU A 113 15.83 3.85 -10.64
CA LEU A 113 15.85 4.75 -9.50
C LEU A 113 16.95 5.79 -9.74
N PRO A 114 16.63 7.10 -9.83
CA PRO A 114 17.68 8.10 -9.69
C PRO A 114 18.45 7.79 -8.40
N ALA A 115 19.79 7.85 -8.47
CA ALA A 115 20.73 7.57 -7.39
C ALA A 115 20.13 7.84 -6.02
N PRO A 116 20.31 6.95 -5.01
CA PRO A 116 19.62 7.02 -3.73
C PRO A 116 19.60 8.48 -3.33
N ILE A 117 18.41 9.08 -3.38
CA ILE A 117 18.24 10.47 -3.02
C ILE A 117 18.79 10.48 -1.60
N VAL A 118 20.00 11.01 -1.42
CA VAL A 118 20.40 11.59 -0.16
C VAL A 118 19.33 12.64 0.01
N THR A 119 18.25 12.22 0.65
CA THR A 119 17.20 13.11 1.05
C THR A 119 17.95 13.81 2.14
N GLU A 120 18.62 14.92 1.78
CA GLU A 120 18.70 16.06 2.68
C GLU A 120 17.37 16.00 3.41
N GLU A 121 17.41 15.67 4.69
CA GLU A 121 16.26 15.38 5.52
C GLU A 121 15.45 16.68 5.57
N LYS A 122 14.73 16.95 4.48
CA LYS A 122 13.96 18.14 4.22
C LYS A 122 12.80 17.92 5.15
N LEU A 123 12.85 18.69 6.23
CA LEU A 123 11.82 18.71 7.23
C LEU A 123 10.46 18.79 6.51
N PRO A 124 9.45 18.04 6.99
CA PRO A 124 8.12 18.07 6.40
C PRO A 124 7.68 19.52 6.15
N SER A 125 7.08 19.79 4.99
CA SER A 125 6.68 21.15 4.61
C SER A 125 5.96 21.87 5.75
N GLY A 126 6.36 23.10 6.06
CA GLY A 126 5.83 23.85 7.22
C GLY A 126 6.44 23.49 8.57
N VAL A 127 7.45 22.61 8.63
CA VAL A 127 8.27 22.36 9.81
C VAL A 127 9.69 22.87 9.56
N TYR A 128 10.22 23.66 10.48
CA TYR A 128 11.52 24.30 10.36
C TYR A 128 12.38 24.04 11.59
N ARG A 129 13.69 23.83 11.39
CA ARG A 129 14.64 23.74 12.50
C ARG A 129 14.85 25.13 13.12
N CYS A 130 14.88 25.18 14.45
CA CYS A 130 15.13 26.40 15.21
C CYS A 130 16.25 26.20 16.24
N ASN A 131 16.85 27.30 16.71
CA ASN A 131 18.08 27.27 17.53
C ASN A 131 17.85 26.92 19.01
N SER A 132 16.71 26.34 19.37
CA SER A 132 16.42 25.97 20.76
C SER A 132 16.93 24.57 21.10
N ARG A 133 17.64 24.48 22.23
CA ARG A 133 18.29 23.25 22.70
C ARG A 133 17.31 22.21 23.26
N LYS A 134 16.12 22.66 23.70
CA LYS A 134 15.05 21.78 24.24
C LYS A 134 14.02 21.42 23.16
N ASN A 135 13.67 22.38 22.30
CA ASN A 135 12.65 22.23 21.27
C ASN A 135 13.24 22.64 19.91
N PRO A 136 13.83 21.73 19.13
CA PRO A 136 14.54 22.09 17.90
C PRO A 136 13.64 22.26 16.67
N TYR A 137 12.34 21.93 16.73
CA TYR A 137 11.43 21.96 15.58
C TYR A 137 10.29 22.96 15.75
N SER A 138 10.07 23.83 14.77
CA SER A 138 8.97 24.81 14.76
C SER A 138 7.96 24.48 13.68
N ALA A 139 6.67 24.56 14.00
CA ALA A 139 5.58 24.31 13.07
C ALA A 139 4.93 25.61 12.63
N GLN A 140 4.67 25.73 11.33
CA GLN A 140 4.03 26.87 10.70
C GLN A 140 3.01 26.38 9.67
N VAL A 141 1.93 27.13 9.51
CA VAL A 141 0.83 26.81 8.58
C VAL A 141 0.59 28.03 7.70
N ASN A 142 0.53 27.83 6.38
CA ASN A 142 0.11 28.88 5.45
C ASN A 142 -1.40 28.77 5.21
N ILE A 143 -2.14 29.81 5.58
CA ILE A 143 -3.59 29.93 5.35
C ILE A 143 -3.82 31.25 4.62
N ASP A 144 -4.48 31.19 3.46
CA ASP A 144 -4.86 32.36 2.65
C ASP A 144 -3.67 33.29 2.31
N GLY A 145 -2.49 32.69 2.10
CA GLY A 145 -1.25 33.42 1.80
C GLY A 145 -0.53 34.00 3.02
N LYS A 146 -1.10 33.86 4.22
CA LYS A 146 -0.50 34.29 5.48
C LYS A 146 0.10 33.11 6.22
N ASN A 147 1.36 33.27 6.62
CA ASN A 147 2.06 32.25 7.40
C ASN A 147 1.77 32.45 8.90
N ILE A 148 1.16 31.45 9.52
CA ILE A 148 0.76 31.44 10.93
C ILE A 148 1.69 30.50 11.69
N TYR A 149 2.29 31.03 12.75
CA TYR A 149 3.16 30.28 13.64
C TYR A 149 2.34 29.46 14.65
N VAL A 150 2.57 28.15 14.71
CA VAL A 150 1.84 27.22 15.58
C VAL A 150 2.57 26.99 16.91
N GLY A 151 3.90 26.85 16.89
CA GLY A 151 4.70 26.62 18.09
C GLY A 151 6.07 25.97 17.84
N VAL A 152 6.81 25.70 18.93
CA VAL A 152 8.06 24.92 18.93
C VAL A 152 7.87 23.61 19.70
N TYR A 153 8.41 22.54 19.17
CA TYR A 153 8.24 21.17 19.62
C TYR A 153 9.57 20.42 19.74
N PRO A 154 9.64 19.41 20.64
CA PRO A 154 10.84 18.61 20.84
C PRO A 154 11.11 17.64 19.69
N THR A 155 10.05 17.11 19.04
CA THR A 155 10.16 16.13 17.95
C THR A 155 9.53 16.65 16.65
N ILE A 156 9.93 16.06 15.51
CA ILE A 156 9.32 16.35 14.21
C ILE A 156 7.86 15.88 14.19
N GLU A 157 7.57 14.73 14.79
CA GLU A 157 6.23 14.16 14.85
C GLU A 157 5.26 15.07 15.60
N ASP A 158 5.68 15.62 16.76
CA ASP A 158 4.88 16.57 17.54
C ASP A 158 4.60 17.85 16.74
N ALA A 159 5.62 18.36 16.02
CA ALA A 159 5.47 19.54 15.18
C ALA A 159 4.48 19.30 14.02
N VAL A 160 4.56 18.13 13.38
CA VAL A 160 3.64 17.71 12.33
C VAL A 160 2.22 17.54 12.89
N PHE A 161 2.07 16.89 14.04
CA PHE A 161 0.79 16.67 14.68
C PHE A 161 0.10 17.99 15.04
N ALA A 162 0.83 18.91 15.68
CA ALA A 162 0.29 20.22 16.02
C ALA A 162 -0.12 21.05 14.80
N ARG A 163 0.65 20.96 13.70
CA ARG A 163 0.30 21.57 12.42
C ARG A 163 -1.03 21.03 11.88
N HIS A 164 -1.21 19.72 11.86
CA HIS A 164 -2.45 19.07 11.41
C HIS A 164 -3.64 19.43 12.30
N GLU A 165 -3.43 19.47 13.61
CA GLU A 165 -4.47 19.85 14.56
C GLU A 165 -4.92 21.31 14.34
N TYR A 166 -3.97 22.22 14.10
CA TYR A 166 -4.28 23.62 13.80
C TYR A 166 -5.11 23.75 12.52
N LEU A 167 -4.72 23.07 11.44
CA LEU A 167 -5.47 23.05 10.18
C LEU A 167 -6.89 22.50 10.36
N ARG A 168 -7.05 21.43 11.14
CA ARG A 168 -8.35 20.84 11.46
C ARG A 168 -9.24 21.84 12.20
N ARG A 169 -8.71 22.47 13.27
CA ARG A 169 -9.46 23.49 14.04
C ARG A 169 -9.84 24.68 13.16
N HIS A 170 -8.90 25.17 12.35
CA HIS A 170 -9.17 26.27 11.43
C HIS A 170 -10.27 25.93 10.42
N HIS A 171 -10.23 24.73 9.83
CA HIS A 171 -11.29 24.27 8.91
C HIS A 171 -12.65 24.21 9.59
N VAL A 172 -12.72 23.64 10.79
CA VAL A 172 -13.97 23.58 11.58
C VAL A 172 -14.48 24.98 11.89
N ASN A 173 -13.63 25.89 12.35
CA ASN A 173 -14.02 27.27 12.66
C ASN A 173 -14.51 28.01 11.41
N LYS A 174 -13.85 27.85 10.27
CA LYS A 174 -14.28 28.45 8.99
C LYS A 174 -15.65 27.92 8.54
N VAL A 175 -15.92 26.63 8.74
CA VAL A 175 -17.23 26.02 8.47
C VAL A 175 -18.29 26.57 9.44
N ILE A 176 -17.96 26.81 10.70
CA ILE A 176 -18.88 27.41 11.66
C ILE A 176 -19.19 28.87 11.27
N GLU A 177 -18.16 29.69 11.03
CA GLU A 177 -18.32 31.11 10.66
C GLU A 177 -19.12 31.32 9.37
N GLY A 178 -18.99 30.41 8.39
CA GLY A 178 -19.73 30.45 7.13
C GLY A 178 -21.19 30.03 7.21
N ASN A 179 -21.64 29.44 8.33
CA ASN A 179 -22.99 28.94 8.49
C ASN A 179 -23.79 29.85 9.45
N PRO A 180 -24.65 30.75 8.92
CA PRO A 180 -25.42 31.69 9.75
C PRO A 180 -26.34 30.99 10.75
N ASP A 181 -26.83 29.80 10.41
CA ASP A 181 -27.69 28.98 11.27
C ASP A 181 -26.98 28.48 12.54
N ILE A 182 -25.64 28.36 12.52
CA ILE A 182 -24.83 27.90 13.65
C ILE A 182 -24.34 29.09 14.49
N VAL A 183 -23.94 30.18 13.84
CA VAL A 183 -23.44 31.40 14.52
C VAL A 183 -24.54 32.10 15.32
N ALA A 184 -25.79 32.01 14.88
CA ALA A 184 -26.95 32.57 15.61
C ALA A 184 -27.27 31.81 16.92
N LEU A 185 -26.75 30.59 17.11
CA LEU A 185 -26.98 29.74 18.29
C LEU A 185 -25.93 29.99 19.40
N ALA A 186 -25.70 31.27 19.74
CA ALA A 186 -24.79 31.63 20.83
C ALA A 186 -25.25 30.99 22.15
N GLY A 187 -24.50 29.99 22.63
CA GLY A 187 -24.76 29.27 23.88
C GLY A 187 -25.22 27.81 23.74
N VAL A 188 -25.33 27.26 22.52
CA VAL A 188 -25.74 25.86 22.33
C VAL A 188 -24.53 24.92 22.28
N ASN A 189 -24.26 24.23 23.39
CA ASN A 189 -23.35 23.08 23.41
C ASN A 189 -24.06 21.83 22.89
N ALA A 190 -23.95 21.55 21.59
CA ALA A 190 -24.47 20.32 20.99
C ALA A 190 -23.37 19.26 20.85
N ARG A 191 -23.54 18.09 21.49
CA ARG A 191 -22.69 16.91 21.26
C ARG A 191 -23.41 16.00 20.27
N LEU A 192 -22.78 15.63 19.16
CA LEU A 192 -23.41 14.82 18.11
C LEU A 192 -22.77 13.43 18.07
N LEU A 193 -23.57 12.37 18.28
CA LEU A 193 -23.17 11.01 17.99
C LEU A 193 -23.39 10.77 16.49
N ILE A 194 -22.33 10.46 15.76
CA ILE A 194 -22.40 10.05 14.35
C ILE A 194 -21.88 8.62 14.25
N THR A 195 -22.71 7.70 13.79
CA THR A 195 -22.31 6.34 13.42
C THR A 195 -22.06 6.33 11.92
N ILE A 196 -20.85 5.93 11.53
CA ILE A 196 -20.45 5.81 10.13
C ILE A 196 -20.19 4.33 9.85
N GLU A 197 -20.98 3.74 8.96
CA GLU A 197 -20.81 2.37 8.49
C GLU A 197 -20.48 2.41 6.99
N HIS A 198 -19.42 1.70 6.57
CA HIS A 198 -18.96 1.64 5.17
C HIS A 198 -18.73 3.01 4.49
N GLY A 199 -18.29 4.01 5.27
CA GLY A 199 -18.04 5.36 4.75
C GLY A 199 -19.29 6.20 4.54
N GLN A 200 -20.47 5.73 4.97
CA GLN A 200 -21.72 6.49 4.96
C GLN A 200 -22.23 6.71 6.38
N VAL A 201 -22.75 7.91 6.64
CA VAL A 201 -23.37 8.25 7.92
C VAL A 201 -24.70 7.52 8.02
N THR A 202 -24.77 6.46 8.83
CA THR A 202 -25.98 5.64 9.01
C THR A 202 -26.87 6.14 10.15
N TYR A 203 -26.30 6.84 11.13
CA TYR A 203 -27.05 7.38 12.25
C TYR A 203 -26.44 8.66 12.80
N SER A 204 -27.26 9.68 13.06
CA SER A 204 -26.83 10.89 13.76
C SER A 204 -27.85 11.29 14.82
N LYS A 205 -27.42 11.44 16.08
CA LYS A 205 -28.27 11.90 17.20
C LYS A 205 -27.58 12.97 18.03
N ILE A 206 -28.29 14.07 18.28
CA ILE A 206 -27.85 15.13 19.19
C ILE A 206 -28.02 14.62 20.61
N MET A 207 -26.92 14.59 21.37
CA MET A 207 -26.87 14.22 22.76
C MET A 207 -27.11 15.44 23.64
N HIS A 208 -27.72 15.22 24.80
CA HIS A 208 -27.89 16.24 25.84
C HIS A 208 -26.51 16.75 26.31
N PRO A 209 -26.35 18.02 26.71
CA PRO A 209 -25.08 18.58 27.19
C PRO A 209 -24.40 17.75 28.30
N ASP A 210 -25.20 17.08 29.13
CA ASP A 210 -24.75 16.25 30.26
C ASP A 210 -24.44 14.80 29.90
N ALA A 211 -24.53 14.44 28.61
CA ALA A 211 -24.32 13.07 28.20
C ALA A 211 -22.85 12.67 28.34
N ILE A 212 -22.62 11.59 29.08
CA ILE A 212 -21.28 11.04 29.34
C ILE A 212 -20.86 10.21 28.15
N THR A 213 -19.74 10.57 27.53
CA THR A 213 -19.12 9.79 26.46
C THR A 213 -18.17 8.77 27.08
N ALA A 214 -18.52 7.49 27.01
CA ALA A 214 -17.67 6.39 27.45
C ALA A 214 -17.17 5.60 26.24
N THR A 215 -15.85 5.47 26.12
CA THR A 215 -15.22 4.47 25.25
C THR A 215 -15.36 3.09 25.90
N PRO A 216 -15.25 1.98 25.14
CA PRO A 216 -15.31 0.62 25.71
C PRO A 216 -14.36 0.43 26.90
N ASP A 217 -13.20 1.09 26.84
CA ASP A 217 -12.17 1.04 27.87
C ASP A 217 -12.48 1.89 29.11
N ASN A 218 -13.21 2.99 28.96
CA ASN A 218 -13.54 3.93 30.05
C ASN A 218 -14.93 3.71 30.66
N LEU A 219 -15.79 2.95 29.98
CA LEU A 219 -17.13 2.57 30.44
C LEU A 219 -17.14 1.95 31.85
N PRO A 220 -16.20 1.08 32.24
CA PRO A 220 -16.19 0.49 33.58
C PRO A 220 -15.95 1.51 34.70
N ASN A 221 -15.15 2.54 34.43
CA ASN A 221 -14.81 3.56 35.43
C ASN A 221 -15.93 4.58 35.57
N VAL A 222 -16.53 4.98 34.44
CA VAL A 222 -17.72 5.85 34.42
C VAL A 222 -18.90 5.20 35.16
N LEU A 223 -19.17 3.91 34.95
CA LEU A 223 -20.29 3.23 35.63
C LEU A 223 -20.08 3.09 37.15
N LYS A 224 -18.82 2.98 37.60
CA LYS A 224 -18.48 2.97 39.04
C LYS A 224 -18.73 4.34 39.69
N GLU A 225 -18.40 5.44 39.02
CA GLU A 225 -18.64 6.79 39.54
C GLU A 225 -20.12 7.10 39.75
N TYR A 226 -21.01 6.54 38.92
CA TYR A 226 -22.46 6.80 39.00
C TYR A 226 -23.24 5.78 39.84
N GLY A 227 -22.57 4.98 40.67
CA GLY A 227 -23.23 4.13 41.68
C GLY A 227 -23.79 2.80 41.18
N TRP A 228 -23.47 2.37 39.95
CA TRP A 228 -23.85 1.05 39.42
C TRP A 228 -22.85 -0.05 39.87
N GLY A 229 -22.31 0.08 41.08
CA GLY A 229 -21.21 -0.73 41.61
C GLY A 229 -21.56 -2.16 42.03
N LYS A 230 -22.77 -2.65 41.74
CA LYS A 230 -23.21 -4.02 42.08
C LYS A 230 -23.24 -5.00 40.91
N ILE A 231 -22.77 -4.59 39.74
CA ILE A 231 -22.71 -5.49 38.59
C ILE A 231 -21.34 -6.18 38.57
N SER A 232 -21.33 -7.49 38.76
CA SER A 232 -20.10 -8.30 38.75
C SER A 232 -19.35 -8.13 37.43
N ILE A 233 -18.02 -8.28 37.42
CA ILE A 233 -17.19 -8.27 36.19
C ILE A 233 -17.75 -9.27 35.16
N GLN A 234 -18.29 -10.41 35.62
CA GLN A 234 -18.92 -11.40 34.73
C GLN A 234 -20.25 -10.94 34.12
N GLN A 235 -21.02 -10.11 34.82
CA GLN A 235 -22.25 -9.54 34.27
C GLN A 235 -21.94 -8.44 33.26
N HIS A 236 -20.89 -7.64 33.50
CA HIS A 236 -20.38 -6.68 32.52
C HIS A 236 -19.89 -7.37 31.23
N GLN A 237 -19.13 -8.45 31.37
CA GLN A 237 -18.64 -9.21 30.23
C GLN A 237 -19.79 -9.82 29.42
N LYS A 238 -20.83 -10.33 30.09
CA LYS A 238 -22.06 -10.79 29.44
C LYS A 238 -22.85 -9.68 28.75
N ILE A 239 -22.88 -8.46 29.30
CA ILE A 239 -23.52 -7.31 28.64
C ILE A 239 -22.72 -6.90 27.40
N ILE A 240 -21.39 -6.87 27.48
CA ILE A 240 -20.52 -6.59 26.34
C ILE A 240 -20.70 -7.68 25.27
N GLU A 241 -20.66 -8.96 25.66
CA GLU A 241 -20.92 -10.09 24.75
C GLU A 241 -22.34 -10.06 24.17
N ALA A 242 -23.35 -9.61 24.92
CA ALA A 242 -24.71 -9.41 24.41
C ALA A 242 -24.77 -8.27 23.39
N CYS A 243 -24.12 -7.13 23.66
CA CYS A 243 -24.04 -6.02 22.71
C CYS A 243 -23.27 -6.42 21.46
N VAL A 244 -22.12 -7.09 21.61
CA VAL A 244 -21.30 -7.59 20.49
C VAL A 244 -22.08 -8.65 19.71
N SER A 245 -22.75 -9.59 20.36
CA SER A 245 -23.57 -10.61 19.65
C SER A 245 -24.79 -10.03 18.95
N VAL A 246 -25.41 -8.97 19.48
CA VAL A 246 -26.47 -8.23 18.78
C VAL A 246 -25.91 -7.54 17.53
N ILE A 247 -24.70 -7.00 17.60
CA ILE A 247 -24.00 -6.41 16.44
C ILE A 247 -23.66 -7.52 15.42
N THR A 248 -23.05 -8.62 15.84
CA THR A 248 -22.67 -9.74 14.97
C THR A 248 -23.88 -10.39 14.29
N ARG A 249 -24.97 -10.61 15.02
CA ARG A 249 -26.20 -11.22 14.50
C ARG A 249 -26.94 -10.30 13.52
N ARG A 250 -26.80 -8.97 13.66
CA ARG A 250 -27.28 -8.00 12.66
C ARG A 250 -26.39 -8.01 11.41
N CYS A 251 -25.07 -8.13 11.56
CA CYS A 251 -24.15 -8.27 10.44
C CYS A 251 -24.38 -9.56 9.65
N GLU A 252 -24.63 -10.70 10.30
CA GLU A 252 -24.94 -11.98 9.63
C GLU A 252 -26.27 -11.92 8.88
N ASN A 253 -27.32 -11.33 9.48
CA ASN A 253 -28.60 -11.13 8.80
C ASN A 253 -28.50 -10.21 7.56
N LEU A 254 -27.58 -9.23 7.57
CA LEU A 254 -27.31 -8.35 6.43
C LEU A 254 -26.49 -9.04 5.31
N GLN A 255 -25.71 -10.07 5.63
CA GLN A 255 -25.01 -10.89 4.62
C GLN A 255 -25.93 -11.89 3.93
N ILE A 256 -27.04 -12.30 4.56
CA ILE A 256 -28.03 -13.19 3.95
C ILE A 256 -28.96 -12.42 2.99
N THR A 257 -29.15 -11.12 3.17
CA THR A 257 -29.96 -10.27 2.27
C THR A 257 -29.20 -9.72 1.06
N SER A 258 -27.91 -10.04 0.88
CA SER A 258 -27.08 -9.60 -0.25
C SER A 258 -26.73 -10.71 -1.27
N LYS A 259 -27.51 -11.79 -1.31
CA LYS A 259 -27.47 -12.81 -2.38
C LYS A 259 -28.75 -12.83 -3.19
#